data_AF-A0A501X183-F1
#
_entry.id   AF-A0A501X183-F1
#
_cell.length_a   1.000
_cell.length_b   1.000
_cell.length_c   1.000
_cell.angle_alpha   90.00
_cell.angle_beta   90.00
_cell.angle_gamma   90.00
#
_symmetry.space_group_name_H-M   'P 1'
#
loop_
_entity.id
_entity.type
_entity.pdbx_description
1 polymer ?
#
loop_
_entity_poly.entity_id
_entity_poly.type
_entity_poly.pdbx_seq_one_letter_code
_entity_poly.pdbx_strand_id
1 'polypeptide(L)'
;MTSCWRSSPRGAGWSWRSRRGWVRSRALAEWILQSVRQLQNSGILFVEDGNHGEYRPRSNAFVTDGVPFVRPPDLVEGRVDLSACDKINDVAFARVRKGIGRGGDVLFTHRATVGRLAMMPIEAPAFVCNPGVTVWRALKPEVLSGRFLYYWMHCATFMDQVWAAAGGADTFPYIGLQQQRQLLVAVPPSAEQQAIARILGALDNKIELNRRMNRTLEEMARALFRSWFVDFDPVHAKAEGRAPAHMDPATATLFPARFGEDGLPEGWRSCPASRLVEFNPRERLGKGEVAPYFDMKALPTSGPRTDVPIQRAFTSGTKFRNGDVLLARITPCLENGKTALVDAMPESAVGWGSTEFIVMRGRGHVSPGFVYCLARDDGFRECAIQSMVGSSGRQRVQNERVETYGMATPDDRVFAAFAEETGPQFALIGANGAQIDTLAALRDTLLPKLMSGEVRERLDLLAFDKEGQLVVIENKLDDTGRDVVWQALKYAAYVSTPPRQRIVQIFQSCLGLGASLSPKLDLPGPKPKRAGIEAG
;
A
#
# COMPACT_ATOMS: atom_id res chain seq x y z
N MET A 1 -6.73 -5.23 -3.50
CA MET A 1 -7.59 -5.17 -4.72
C MET A 1 -7.91 -6.55 -5.35
N THR A 2 -8.65 -7.44 -4.68
CA THR A 2 -8.91 -8.80 -5.24
C THR A 2 -10.36 -9.28 -5.27
N SER A 3 -11.35 -8.47 -4.95
CA SER A 3 -12.76 -8.90 -4.97
C SER A 3 -13.51 -8.65 -6.27
N CYS A 4 -12.95 -7.93 -7.26
CA CYS A 4 -13.67 -7.65 -8.51
C CYS A 4 -13.35 -8.61 -9.69
N TRP A 5 -12.52 -9.63 -9.49
CA TRP A 5 -12.02 -10.50 -10.58
C TRP A 5 -12.65 -11.91 -10.64
N ARG A 6 -13.80 -12.14 -9.98
CA ARG A 6 -14.58 -13.38 -10.13
C ARG A 6 -16.09 -13.10 -10.14
N SER A 7 -16.55 -12.54 -11.24
CA SER A 7 -17.92 -12.79 -11.71
C SER A 7 -17.86 -12.90 -13.22
N SER A 8 -17.70 -14.12 -13.71
CA SER A 8 -18.03 -14.46 -15.08
C SER A 8 -19.55 -14.61 -15.15
N PRO A 9 -20.30 -13.75 -15.84
CA PRO A 9 -21.63 -14.12 -16.28
C PRO A 9 -21.43 -15.06 -17.47
N ARG A 10 -21.48 -16.37 -17.22
CA ARG A 10 -21.86 -17.31 -18.28
C ARG A 10 -23.27 -16.94 -18.70
N GLY A 11 -23.44 -16.39 -19.90
CA GLY A 11 -24.77 -16.14 -20.46
C GLY A 11 -24.99 -14.75 -21.04
N ALA A 12 -24.09 -14.28 -21.91
CA ALA A 12 -24.44 -13.36 -22.99
C ALA A 12 -23.40 -13.54 -24.08
N GLY A 13 -23.76 -14.28 -25.13
CA GLY A 13 -22.88 -14.47 -26.28
C GLY A 13 -22.70 -13.15 -27.01
N TRP A 14 -21.55 -12.51 -26.83
CA TRP A 14 -21.10 -11.44 -27.73
C TRP A 14 -20.52 -12.10 -28.97
N SER A 15 -21.39 -12.43 -29.93
CA SER A 15 -20.98 -12.94 -31.22
C SER A 15 -20.27 -11.85 -32.02
N TRP A 16 -19.01 -12.10 -32.37
CA TRP A 16 -18.24 -11.29 -33.31
C TRP A 16 -18.79 -11.50 -34.73
N ARG A 17 -19.70 -10.64 -35.18
CA ARG A 17 -19.96 -10.45 -36.61
C ARG A 17 -20.20 -8.99 -36.97
N SER A 18 -19.49 -8.59 -38.02
CA SER A 18 -19.65 -7.40 -38.85
C SER A 18 -18.83 -6.14 -38.50
N ARG A 19 -18.18 -5.62 -39.54
CA ARG A 19 -17.23 -4.51 -39.60
C ARG A 19 -17.85 -3.11 -39.38
N ARG A 20 -18.95 -2.94 -38.64
CA ARG A 20 -19.54 -1.62 -38.37
C ARG A 20 -20.18 -1.58 -37.00
N GLY A 21 -19.75 -0.64 -36.16
CA GLY A 21 -20.46 -0.32 -34.92
C GLY A 21 -19.57 -0.14 -33.70
N TRP A 22 -18.47 0.61 -33.80
CA TRP A 22 -18.02 1.35 -32.63
C TRP A 22 -19.09 2.42 -32.38
N VAL A 23 -19.74 2.39 -31.22
CA VAL A 23 -20.21 3.66 -30.64
C VAL A 23 -18.93 4.42 -30.33
N ARG A 24 -18.43 5.17 -31.32
CA ARG A 24 -17.30 6.07 -31.13
C ARG A 24 -17.74 7.04 -30.04
N SER A 25 -17.18 6.93 -28.84
CA SER A 25 -17.11 8.10 -27.99
C SER A 25 -16.42 9.18 -28.82
N ARG A 26 -16.93 10.41 -28.78
CA ARG A 26 -16.44 11.52 -29.62
C ARG A 26 -14.92 11.75 -29.45
N ALA A 27 -14.32 11.25 -28.36
CA ALA A 27 -12.92 11.44 -27.99
C ALA A 27 -11.92 10.46 -28.65
N LEU A 28 -12.29 9.20 -28.91
CA LEU A 28 -11.40 8.27 -29.65
C LEU A 28 -11.19 8.69 -31.12
N ALA A 29 -11.93 9.71 -31.59
CA ALA A 29 -11.76 10.25 -32.94
C ALA A 29 -10.46 11.04 -33.12
N GLU A 30 -9.83 11.54 -32.04
CA GLU A 30 -8.59 12.33 -32.09
C GLU A 30 -7.33 11.52 -31.70
N TRP A 31 -7.51 10.37 -31.05
CA TRP A 31 -6.39 9.53 -30.62
C TRP A 31 -5.91 8.62 -31.76
N ILE A 32 -4.60 8.64 -32.02
CA ILE A 32 -4.02 7.78 -33.06
C ILE A 32 -3.83 6.38 -32.48
N LEU A 33 -4.55 5.39 -33.01
CA LEU A 33 -4.32 3.98 -32.69
C LEU A 33 -3.16 3.45 -33.54
N GLN A 34 -2.11 2.98 -32.87
CA GLN A 34 -0.98 2.32 -33.51
C GLN A 34 -0.78 0.94 -32.90
N SER A 35 -0.46 -0.04 -33.74
CA SER A 35 -0.02 -1.34 -33.24
C SER A 35 1.32 -1.21 -32.51
N VAL A 36 1.54 -2.07 -31.52
CA VAL A 36 2.84 -2.20 -30.84
C VAL A 36 3.98 -2.39 -31.86
N ARG A 37 3.77 -3.18 -32.92
CA ARG A 37 4.74 -3.35 -34.02
C ARG A 37 5.10 -2.03 -34.69
N GLN A 38 4.13 -1.17 -35.00
CA GLN A 38 4.39 0.13 -35.62
C GLN A 38 5.19 1.04 -34.68
N LEU A 39 4.87 1.05 -33.39
CA LEU A 39 5.61 1.80 -32.38
C LEU A 39 7.04 1.27 -32.18
N GLN A 40 7.25 -0.06 -32.24
CA GLN A 40 8.57 -0.67 -32.21
C GLN A 40 9.40 -0.28 -33.44
N ASN A 41 8.84 -0.42 -34.64
CA ASN A 41 9.52 -0.10 -35.90
C ASN A 41 9.89 1.40 -35.99
N SER A 42 9.10 2.26 -35.36
CA SER A 42 9.34 3.72 -35.30
C SER A 42 10.30 4.14 -34.17
N GLY A 43 10.82 3.18 -33.39
CA GLY A 43 11.70 3.43 -32.25
C GLY A 43 11.03 4.23 -31.12
N ILE A 44 9.70 4.17 -31.00
CA ILE A 44 8.93 4.85 -29.94
C ILE A 44 8.78 3.95 -28.71
N LEU A 45 8.62 2.64 -28.94
CA LEU A 45 8.35 1.65 -27.91
C LEU A 45 9.33 0.48 -28.03
N PHE A 46 9.95 0.09 -26.93
CA PHE A 46 10.68 -1.17 -26.80
C PHE A 46 9.78 -2.18 -26.09
N VAL A 47 9.69 -3.40 -26.64
CA VAL A 47 8.98 -4.52 -26.02
C VAL A 47 9.84 -5.77 -26.17
N GLU A 48 10.23 -6.36 -25.05
CA GLU A 48 11.06 -7.55 -25.01
C GLU A 48 10.50 -8.58 -24.03
N ASP A 49 10.69 -9.85 -24.40
CA ASP A 49 10.36 -10.99 -23.54
C ASP A 49 11.40 -11.17 -22.43
N GLY A 50 10.98 -11.79 -21.33
CA GLY A 50 11.85 -12.15 -20.23
C GLY A 50 12.91 -13.18 -20.64
N ASN A 51 13.90 -13.35 -19.78
CA ASN A 51 15.08 -14.16 -20.07
C ASN A 51 14.78 -15.66 -20.17
N HIS A 52 14.80 -16.18 -21.40
CA HIS A 52 14.63 -17.61 -21.73
C HIS A 52 15.87 -18.19 -22.43
N GLY A 53 15.94 -19.53 -22.49
CA GLY A 53 17.01 -20.27 -23.17
C GLY A 53 18.22 -20.57 -22.28
N GLU A 54 19.39 -20.74 -22.91
CA GLU A 54 20.63 -21.18 -22.25
C GLU A 54 21.16 -20.19 -21.19
N TYR A 55 20.87 -18.89 -21.38
CA TYR A 55 21.33 -17.81 -20.50
C TYR A 55 20.42 -17.56 -19.29
N ARG A 56 19.43 -18.43 -19.07
CA ARG A 56 18.53 -18.36 -17.91
C ARG A 56 19.26 -18.69 -16.62
N PRO A 57 19.15 -17.86 -15.56
CA PRO A 57 19.70 -18.17 -14.25
C PRO A 57 19.20 -19.52 -13.74
N ARG A 58 20.14 -20.38 -13.32
CA ARG A 58 19.89 -21.69 -12.70
C ARG A 58 19.86 -21.56 -11.17
N SER A 59 19.43 -22.60 -10.46
CA SER A 59 19.27 -22.57 -9.00
C SER A 59 20.51 -22.08 -8.23
N ASN A 60 21.72 -22.39 -8.72
CA ASN A 60 22.98 -21.95 -8.11
C ASN A 60 23.34 -20.48 -8.34
N ALA A 61 22.58 -19.77 -9.18
CA ALA A 61 22.77 -18.35 -9.43
C ALA A 61 22.03 -17.47 -8.42
N PHE A 62 21.07 -18.04 -7.68
CA PHE A 62 20.22 -17.30 -6.76
C PHE A 62 20.91 -17.10 -5.41
N VAL A 63 20.90 -15.86 -4.94
CA VAL A 63 21.65 -15.38 -3.77
C VAL A 63 20.78 -14.43 -2.95
N THR A 64 21.16 -14.18 -1.70
CA THR A 64 20.45 -13.27 -0.79
C THR A 64 20.61 -11.80 -1.16
N ASP A 65 21.74 -11.45 -1.79
CA ASP A 65 21.99 -10.11 -2.31
C ASP A 65 22.59 -10.14 -3.72
N GLY A 66 22.11 -9.25 -4.60
CA GLY A 66 22.37 -9.28 -6.03
C GLY A 66 21.30 -8.59 -6.87
N VAL A 67 21.28 -8.86 -8.17
CA VAL A 67 20.37 -8.23 -9.13
C VAL A 67 18.96 -8.84 -9.04
N PRO A 68 17.89 -8.04 -8.91
CA PRO A 68 16.52 -8.57 -8.83
C PRO A 68 16.11 -9.38 -10.06
N PHE A 69 15.49 -10.53 -9.83
CA PHE A 69 14.95 -11.43 -10.84
C PHE A 69 13.41 -11.48 -10.74
N VAL A 70 12.75 -10.61 -11.50
CA VAL A 70 11.30 -10.33 -11.42
C VAL A 70 10.47 -11.44 -12.07
N ARG A 71 9.52 -11.98 -11.34
CA ARG A 71 8.61 -13.06 -11.73
C ARG A 71 7.15 -12.58 -11.70
N PRO A 72 6.22 -13.32 -12.35
CA PRO A 72 4.80 -12.96 -12.33
C PRO A 72 4.15 -12.76 -10.94
N PRO A 73 4.54 -13.51 -9.88
CA PRO A 73 4.05 -13.27 -8.53
C PRO A 73 4.47 -11.91 -7.94
N ASP A 74 5.59 -11.35 -8.40
CA ASP A 74 6.18 -10.12 -7.86
C ASP A 74 5.46 -8.86 -8.36
N LEU A 75 4.65 -9.00 -9.42
CA LEU A 75 3.78 -7.94 -9.93
C LEU A 75 2.50 -7.90 -9.10
N VAL A 76 2.50 -7.07 -8.06
CA VAL A 76 1.42 -6.95 -7.06
C VAL A 76 0.89 -5.53 -7.05
N GLU A 77 -0.42 -5.39 -7.29
CA GLU A 77 -1.15 -4.11 -7.21
C GLU A 77 -0.51 -2.95 -8.01
N GLY A 78 -0.07 -3.24 -9.24
CA GLY A 78 0.51 -2.22 -10.12
C GLY A 78 1.99 -1.92 -9.86
N ARG A 79 2.64 -2.66 -8.95
CA ARG A 79 4.05 -2.43 -8.55
C ARG A 79 4.85 -3.72 -8.49
N VAL A 80 6.17 -3.56 -8.39
CA VAL A 80 7.12 -4.62 -8.08
C VAL A 80 7.76 -4.32 -6.74
N ASP A 81 7.64 -5.24 -5.79
CA ASP A 81 8.43 -5.19 -4.57
C ASP A 81 9.81 -5.83 -4.82
N LEU A 82 10.80 -4.97 -5.09
CA LEU A 82 12.15 -5.41 -5.37
C LEU A 82 12.83 -6.08 -4.16
N SER A 83 12.38 -5.79 -2.93
CA SER A 83 12.96 -6.39 -1.72
C SER A 83 12.55 -7.84 -1.54
N ALA A 84 11.37 -8.20 -2.04
CA ALA A 84 10.82 -9.56 -2.00
C ALA A 84 11.21 -10.42 -3.22
N CYS A 85 11.83 -9.82 -4.24
CA CYS A 85 12.27 -10.55 -5.43
C CYS A 85 13.45 -11.47 -5.11
N ASP A 86 13.44 -12.66 -5.71
CA ASP A 86 14.66 -13.47 -5.82
C ASP A 86 15.77 -12.65 -6.49
N LYS A 87 17.02 -12.81 -6.05
CA LYS A 87 18.16 -12.09 -6.61
C LYS A 87 19.16 -13.05 -7.25
N ILE A 88 19.82 -12.60 -8.31
CA ILE A 88 20.88 -13.35 -9.01
C ILE A 88 22.23 -12.68 -8.80
N ASN A 89 23.29 -13.48 -8.74
CA ASN A 89 24.64 -12.99 -8.62
C ASN A 89 25.14 -12.32 -9.92
N ASP A 90 26.22 -11.54 -9.80
CA ASP A 90 26.79 -10.76 -10.91
C ASP A 90 27.27 -11.64 -12.07
N VAL A 91 27.76 -12.86 -11.78
CA VAL A 91 28.21 -13.81 -12.79
C VAL A 91 27.05 -14.24 -13.69
N ALA A 92 25.89 -14.53 -13.10
CA ALA A 92 24.68 -14.86 -13.84
C ALA A 92 24.17 -13.64 -14.60
N PHE A 93 24.12 -12.46 -13.95
CA PHE A 93 23.68 -11.23 -14.60
C PHE A 93 24.53 -10.87 -15.83
N ALA A 94 25.87 -11.00 -15.75
CA ALA A 94 26.78 -10.76 -16.87
C ALA A 94 26.55 -11.69 -18.07
N ARG A 95 25.87 -12.83 -17.89
CA ARG A 95 25.49 -13.77 -18.97
C ARG A 95 24.11 -13.48 -19.56
N VAL A 96 23.24 -12.76 -18.86
CA VAL A 96 21.92 -12.39 -19.35
C VAL A 96 22.06 -11.50 -20.60
N ARG A 97 21.23 -11.76 -21.61
CA ARG A 97 21.22 -11.01 -22.88
C ARG A 97 19.86 -10.42 -23.24
N LYS A 98 18.79 -10.85 -22.56
CA LYS A 98 17.39 -10.49 -22.81
C LYS A 98 16.64 -10.39 -21.51
N GLY A 99 15.57 -9.60 -21.52
CA GLY A 99 14.70 -9.37 -20.36
C GLY A 99 15.35 -8.44 -19.33
N ILE A 100 16.33 -7.62 -19.73
CA ILE A 100 16.99 -6.67 -18.83
C ILE A 100 16.16 -5.38 -18.80
N GLY A 101 15.53 -5.14 -17.65
CA GLY A 101 14.75 -3.95 -17.39
C GLY A 101 15.53 -2.89 -16.62
N ARG A 102 14.95 -1.69 -16.55
CA ARG A 102 15.44 -0.56 -15.76
C ARG A 102 14.28 0.25 -15.18
N GLY A 103 14.59 1.19 -14.29
CA GLY A 103 13.58 2.07 -13.71
C GLY A 103 12.71 2.78 -14.77
N GLY A 104 11.41 2.90 -14.46
CA GLY A 104 10.40 3.48 -15.36
C GLY A 104 9.80 2.52 -16.40
N ASP A 105 10.30 1.28 -16.50
CA ASP A 105 9.71 0.27 -17.39
C ASP A 105 8.32 -0.18 -16.90
N VAL A 106 7.43 -0.47 -17.85
CA VAL A 106 6.15 -1.14 -17.59
C VAL A 106 6.33 -2.65 -17.79
N LEU A 107 5.98 -3.43 -16.78
CA LEU A 107 6.08 -4.88 -16.81
C LEU A 107 4.71 -5.50 -17.00
N PHE A 108 4.64 -6.53 -17.84
CA PHE A 108 3.40 -7.21 -18.19
C PHE A 108 3.56 -8.73 -18.13
N THR A 109 2.70 -9.40 -17.34
CA THR A 109 2.68 -10.86 -17.28
C THR A 109 1.87 -11.44 -18.43
N HIS A 110 2.46 -12.41 -19.14
CA HIS A 110 1.89 -12.91 -20.40
C HIS A 110 1.81 -14.44 -20.48
N ARG A 111 2.17 -15.15 -19.41
CA ARG A 111 2.10 -16.62 -19.30
C ARG A 111 1.56 -17.05 -17.93
N ALA A 112 0.63 -18.00 -17.92
CA ALA A 112 -0.06 -18.55 -16.74
C ALA A 112 -0.95 -17.53 -16.01
N THR A 113 -0.38 -16.44 -15.51
CA THR A 113 -1.12 -15.30 -14.95
C THR A 113 -1.10 -14.14 -15.94
N VAL A 114 -1.86 -14.22 -17.03
CA VAL A 114 -1.90 -13.14 -18.03
C VAL A 114 -2.58 -11.90 -17.46
N GLY A 115 -2.04 -10.72 -17.75
CA GLY A 115 -2.74 -9.46 -17.55
C GLY A 115 -2.34 -8.64 -16.32
N ARG A 116 -1.37 -9.09 -15.52
CA ARG A 116 -0.84 -8.26 -14.44
C ARG A 116 0.12 -7.24 -15.01
N LEU A 117 0.00 -6.02 -14.54
CA LEU A 117 0.82 -4.89 -14.91
C LEU A 117 1.53 -4.35 -13.67
N ALA A 118 2.75 -3.87 -13.85
CA ALA A 118 3.43 -3.08 -12.85
C ALA A 118 4.30 -2.02 -13.49
N MET A 119 4.41 -0.85 -12.84
CA MET A 119 5.39 0.15 -13.23
C MET A 119 6.60 0.06 -12.29
N MET A 120 7.80 -0.05 -12.87
CA MET A 120 9.03 -0.07 -12.11
C MET A 120 9.34 1.36 -11.60
N PRO A 121 9.74 1.55 -10.32
CA PRO A 121 10.18 2.85 -9.81
C PRO A 121 11.29 3.45 -10.68
N ILE A 122 11.31 4.78 -10.83
CA ILE A 122 12.27 5.46 -11.72
C ILE A 122 13.71 5.24 -11.23
N GLU A 123 13.87 5.17 -9.92
CA GLU A 123 15.15 5.00 -9.22
C GLU A 123 15.57 3.53 -9.08
N ALA A 124 14.76 2.58 -9.60
CA ALA A 124 15.06 1.16 -9.49
C ALA A 124 16.37 0.80 -10.22
N PRO A 125 17.19 -0.10 -9.64
CA PRO A 125 18.36 -0.64 -10.32
C PRO A 125 17.94 -1.46 -11.55
N ALA A 126 18.94 -1.89 -12.33
CA ALA A 126 18.71 -2.90 -13.34
C ALA A 126 18.13 -4.19 -12.72
N PHE A 127 17.27 -4.87 -13.48
CA PHE A 127 16.65 -6.11 -13.06
C PHE A 127 16.47 -7.05 -14.27
N VAL A 128 16.19 -8.32 -14.01
CA VAL A 128 15.98 -9.33 -15.04
C VAL A 128 14.58 -9.92 -14.91
N CYS A 129 13.81 -9.89 -15.99
CA CYS A 129 12.50 -10.52 -16.05
C CYS A 129 12.61 -12.03 -16.32
N ASN A 130 11.80 -12.79 -15.60
CA ASN A 130 11.47 -14.17 -15.92
C ASN A 130 10.73 -14.29 -17.28
N PRO A 131 10.81 -15.41 -18.01
CA PRO A 131 10.08 -15.65 -19.26
C PRO A 131 8.55 -15.44 -19.22
N GLY A 132 7.93 -15.34 -18.05
CA GLY A 132 6.51 -15.02 -17.91
C GLY A 132 6.20 -13.52 -17.93
N VAL A 133 7.21 -12.66 -17.96
CA VAL A 133 7.10 -11.20 -17.84
C VAL A 133 7.79 -10.53 -19.03
N THR A 134 7.11 -9.56 -19.64
CA THR A 134 7.65 -8.73 -20.72
C THR A 134 7.95 -7.33 -20.21
N VAL A 135 9.00 -6.72 -20.77
CA VAL A 135 9.42 -5.35 -20.50
C VAL A 135 8.88 -4.45 -21.61
N TRP A 136 8.13 -3.42 -21.24
CA TRP A 136 7.58 -2.39 -22.14
C TRP A 136 8.16 -1.04 -21.75
N ARG A 137 8.87 -0.40 -22.67
CA ARG A 137 9.63 0.82 -22.38
C ARG A 137 9.38 1.87 -23.45
N ALA A 138 8.83 3.01 -23.03
CA ALA A 138 8.80 4.20 -23.87
C ALA A 138 10.24 4.70 -24.13
N LEU A 139 10.64 4.73 -25.41
CA LEU A 139 11.94 5.23 -25.84
C LEU A 139 11.93 6.72 -26.17
N LYS A 140 10.74 7.26 -26.49
CA LYS A 140 10.50 8.67 -26.84
C LYS A 140 9.38 9.23 -25.95
N PRO A 141 9.65 9.59 -24.69
CA PRO A 141 8.64 10.03 -23.72
C PRO A 141 7.82 11.25 -24.17
N GLU A 142 8.38 12.09 -25.03
CA GLU A 142 7.72 13.24 -25.65
C GLU A 142 6.61 12.84 -26.63
N VAL A 143 6.72 11.65 -27.23
CA VAL A 143 5.73 11.05 -28.13
C VAL A 143 4.79 10.10 -27.38
N LEU A 144 5.33 9.25 -26.51
CA LEU A 144 4.58 8.29 -25.71
C LEU A 144 5.14 8.27 -24.28
N SER A 145 4.40 8.84 -23.34
CA SER A 145 4.77 8.79 -21.92
C SER A 145 4.66 7.37 -21.39
N GLY A 146 5.71 6.86 -20.74
CA GLY A 146 5.69 5.54 -20.12
C GLY A 146 4.62 5.40 -19.03
N ARG A 147 4.32 6.49 -18.32
CA ARG A 147 3.26 6.52 -17.30
C ARG A 147 1.86 6.51 -17.94
N PHE A 148 1.68 7.22 -19.05
CA PHE A 148 0.45 7.10 -19.82
C PHE A 148 0.27 5.69 -20.38
N LEU A 149 1.33 5.10 -20.95
CA LEU A 149 1.32 3.71 -21.44
C LEU A 149 0.89 2.73 -20.34
N TYR A 150 1.42 2.87 -19.12
CA TYR A 150 1.00 2.09 -17.97
C TYR A 150 -0.51 2.18 -17.72
N TYR A 151 -1.07 3.40 -17.68
CA TYR A 151 -2.51 3.58 -17.48
C TYR A 151 -3.35 3.09 -18.66
N TRP A 152 -2.91 3.30 -19.89
CA TRP A 152 -3.57 2.77 -21.09
C TRP A 152 -3.62 1.25 -21.05
N MET A 153 -2.51 0.58 -20.68
CA MET A 153 -2.49 -0.88 -20.57
C MET A 153 -3.43 -1.41 -19.49
N HIS A 154 -3.71 -0.62 -18.45
CA HIS A 154 -4.67 -0.95 -17.41
C HIS A 154 -6.13 -0.77 -17.84
N CYS A 155 -6.41 -0.10 -18.96
CA CYS A 155 -7.78 0.15 -19.40
C CYS A 155 -8.44 -1.12 -19.97
N ALA A 156 -9.77 -1.21 -19.84
CA ALA A 156 -10.53 -2.34 -20.37
C ALA A 156 -10.28 -2.55 -21.88
N THR A 157 -10.20 -1.47 -22.65
CA THR A 157 -9.96 -1.53 -24.11
C THR A 157 -8.64 -2.20 -24.47
N PHE A 158 -7.58 -2.02 -23.70
CA PHE A 158 -6.32 -2.75 -23.93
C PHE A 158 -6.42 -4.19 -23.43
N MET A 159 -6.98 -4.39 -22.24
CA MET A 159 -7.10 -5.71 -21.62
C MET A 159 -8.03 -6.66 -22.41
N ASP A 160 -9.07 -6.15 -23.06
CA ASP A 160 -9.95 -6.94 -23.93
C ASP A 160 -9.20 -7.48 -25.15
N GLN A 161 -8.28 -6.68 -25.73
CA GLN A 161 -7.41 -7.14 -26.81
C GLN A 161 -6.45 -8.25 -26.33
N VAL A 162 -5.91 -8.09 -25.12
CA VAL A 162 -5.05 -9.10 -24.49
C VAL A 162 -5.81 -10.42 -24.32
N TRP A 163 -7.02 -10.38 -23.75
CA TRP A 163 -7.82 -11.58 -23.50
C TRP A 163 -8.33 -12.23 -24.78
N ALA A 164 -8.69 -11.43 -25.79
CA ALA A 164 -9.05 -11.94 -27.12
C ALA A 164 -7.87 -12.68 -27.78
N ALA A 165 -6.63 -12.18 -27.61
CA ALA A 165 -5.45 -12.82 -28.15
C ALA A 165 -4.93 -14.01 -27.31
N ALA A 166 -5.20 -14.03 -26.00
CA ALA A 166 -4.71 -15.04 -25.07
C ALA A 166 -5.51 -16.37 -25.09
N GLY A 167 -6.69 -16.39 -25.72
CA GLY A 167 -7.65 -17.50 -25.72
C GLY A 167 -7.28 -18.73 -26.58
N GLY A 168 -6.08 -18.80 -27.15
CA GLY A 168 -5.66 -19.84 -28.08
C GLY A 168 -4.78 -20.97 -27.52
N ALA A 169 -4.58 -21.06 -26.20
CA ALA A 169 -3.68 -22.05 -25.58
C ALA A 169 -4.44 -23.10 -24.74
N ASP A 170 -4.25 -24.39 -25.06
CA ASP A 170 -5.03 -25.54 -24.58
C ASP A 170 -4.91 -25.90 -23.07
N THR A 171 -4.15 -25.15 -22.26
CA THR A 171 -3.99 -25.50 -20.83
C THR A 171 -3.85 -24.31 -19.89
N PHE A 172 -3.26 -23.19 -20.34
CA PHE A 172 -3.13 -21.96 -19.55
C PHE A 172 -3.19 -20.73 -20.45
N PRO A 173 -3.78 -19.59 -19.99
CA PRO A 173 -3.74 -18.35 -20.74
C PRO A 173 -2.31 -17.94 -21.10
N TYR A 174 -2.10 -17.58 -22.37
CA TYR A 174 -0.80 -17.21 -22.89
C TYR A 174 -0.92 -16.26 -24.08
N ILE A 175 -0.15 -15.16 -24.07
CA ILE A 175 -0.06 -14.23 -25.19
C ILE A 175 1.42 -14.02 -25.57
N GLY A 176 1.84 -14.65 -26.67
CA GLY A 176 3.22 -14.56 -27.14
C GLY A 176 3.59 -13.17 -27.68
N LEU A 177 4.89 -12.89 -27.78
CA LEU A 177 5.41 -11.59 -28.23
C LEU A 177 4.91 -11.19 -29.64
N GLN A 178 4.66 -12.15 -30.53
CA GLN A 178 4.11 -11.86 -31.86
C GLN A 178 2.65 -11.38 -31.80
N GLN A 179 1.84 -11.95 -30.90
CA GLN A 179 0.48 -11.46 -30.65
C GLN A 179 0.51 -10.11 -29.95
N GLN A 180 1.39 -9.91 -28.96
CA GLN A 180 1.54 -8.62 -28.28
C GLN A 180 1.88 -7.49 -29.27
N ARG A 181 2.70 -7.78 -30.29
CA ARG A 181 3.01 -6.84 -31.38
C ARG A 181 1.80 -6.37 -32.20
N GLN A 182 0.68 -7.10 -32.16
CA GLN A 182 -0.55 -6.73 -32.86
C GLN A 182 -1.51 -5.92 -31.98
N LEU A 183 -1.27 -5.83 -30.67
CA LEU A 183 -2.09 -5.02 -29.77
C LEU A 183 -2.02 -3.55 -30.18
N LEU A 184 -3.15 -2.86 -30.05
CA LEU A 184 -3.27 -1.43 -30.35
C LEU A 184 -3.06 -0.60 -29.09
N VAL A 185 -2.18 0.39 -29.23
CA VAL A 185 -1.92 1.44 -28.26
C VAL A 185 -2.49 2.75 -28.81
N ALA A 186 -3.33 3.41 -28.02
CA ALA A 186 -3.74 4.77 -28.35
C ALA A 186 -2.62 5.75 -28.00
N VAL A 187 -2.34 6.68 -28.90
CA VAL A 187 -1.32 7.71 -28.74
C VAL A 187 -2.00 9.07 -28.89
N PRO A 188 -2.51 9.64 -27.79
CA PRO A 188 -3.07 10.98 -27.81
C PRO A 188 -1.99 12.06 -27.91
N PRO A 189 -2.37 13.34 -28.14
CA PRO A 189 -1.43 14.45 -28.05
C PRO A 189 -0.66 14.47 -26.73
N SER A 190 0.62 14.86 -26.78
CA SER A 190 1.53 14.82 -25.61
C SER A 190 0.96 15.57 -24.39
N ALA A 191 0.29 16.71 -24.60
CA ALA A 191 -0.35 17.47 -23.53
C ALA A 191 -1.44 16.67 -22.80
N GLU A 192 -2.24 15.88 -23.53
CA GLU A 192 -3.29 15.04 -22.96
C GLU A 192 -2.71 13.84 -22.22
N GLN A 193 -1.67 13.20 -22.77
CA GLN A 193 -0.92 12.14 -22.09
C GLN A 193 -0.36 12.63 -20.74
N GLN A 194 0.23 13.83 -20.73
CA GLN A 194 0.77 14.44 -19.51
C GLN A 194 -0.33 14.79 -18.51
N ALA A 195 -1.47 15.30 -18.95
CA ALA A 195 -2.61 15.58 -18.06
C ALA A 195 -3.11 14.31 -17.37
N ILE A 196 -3.39 13.25 -18.13
CA ILE A 196 -3.84 11.95 -17.61
C ILE A 196 -2.80 11.35 -16.65
N ALA A 197 -1.53 11.33 -17.08
CA ALA A 197 -0.44 10.79 -16.28
C ALA A 197 -0.20 11.57 -14.98
N ARG A 198 -0.43 12.89 -14.96
CA ARG A 198 -0.35 13.71 -13.75
C ARG A 198 -1.48 13.39 -12.78
N ILE A 199 -2.73 13.34 -13.24
CA ILE A 199 -3.91 13.10 -12.39
C ILE A 199 -3.84 11.74 -11.73
N LEU A 200 -3.81 10.67 -12.54
CA LEU A 200 -3.73 9.30 -12.02
C LEU A 200 -2.42 9.06 -11.29
N GLY A 201 -1.36 9.74 -11.74
CA GLY A 201 -0.05 9.66 -11.12
C GLY A 201 0.02 10.22 -9.72
N ALA A 202 -0.64 11.35 -9.46
CA ALA A 202 -0.71 11.94 -8.13
C ALA A 202 -1.37 10.98 -7.13
N LEU A 203 -2.44 10.29 -7.54
CA LEU A 203 -3.14 9.30 -6.72
C LEU A 203 -2.22 8.12 -6.37
N ASP A 204 -1.58 7.51 -7.38
CA ASP A 204 -0.67 6.39 -7.17
C ASP A 204 0.55 6.79 -6.32
N ASN A 205 1.09 8.00 -6.52
CA ASN A 205 2.20 8.52 -5.72
C ASN A 205 1.79 8.64 -4.25
N LYS A 206 0.60 9.16 -3.95
CA LYS A 206 0.10 9.29 -2.58
C LYS A 206 -0.19 7.94 -1.94
N ILE A 207 -0.73 6.99 -2.69
CA ILE A 207 -0.90 5.60 -2.23
C ILE A 207 0.45 5.00 -1.82
N GLU A 208 1.48 5.18 -2.65
CA GLU A 208 2.82 4.65 -2.34
C GLU A 208 3.47 5.34 -1.13
N LEU A 209 3.31 6.66 -1.03
CA LEU A 209 3.79 7.41 0.13
C LEU A 209 3.16 6.89 1.43
N ASN A 210 1.84 6.68 1.44
CA ASN A 210 1.14 6.13 2.61
C ASN A 210 1.60 4.70 2.94
N ARG A 211 1.84 3.85 1.92
CA ARG A 211 2.38 2.50 2.13
C ARG A 211 3.77 2.53 2.76
N ARG A 212 4.65 3.42 2.27
CA ARG A 212 5.99 3.64 2.84
C ARG A 212 5.91 4.12 4.29
N MET A 213 5.08 5.13 4.54
CA MET A 213 4.83 5.63 5.89
C MET A 213 4.38 4.50 6.82
N ASN A 214 3.43 3.67 6.38
CA ASN A 214 2.94 2.56 7.19
C ASN A 214 4.03 1.53 7.51
N ARG A 215 4.88 1.18 6.53
CA ARG A 215 6.04 0.30 6.78
C ARG A 215 6.98 0.90 7.83
N THR A 216 7.36 2.16 7.68
CA THR A 216 8.26 2.84 8.63
C THR A 216 7.64 2.95 10.03
N LEU A 217 6.35 3.28 10.13
CA LEU A 217 5.65 3.34 11.43
C LEU A 217 5.61 1.97 12.11
N GLU A 218 5.35 0.90 11.37
CA GLU A 218 5.39 -0.47 11.90
C GLU A 218 6.80 -0.86 12.34
N GLU A 219 7.82 -0.58 11.53
CA GLU A 219 9.23 -0.83 11.85
C GLU A 219 9.65 -0.09 13.13
N MET A 220 9.25 1.17 13.29
CA MET A 220 9.49 1.95 14.51
C MET A 220 8.81 1.32 15.74
N ALA A 221 7.53 0.94 15.64
CA ALA A 221 6.80 0.30 16.74
C ALA A 221 7.43 -1.04 17.15
N ARG A 222 7.81 -1.86 16.17
CA ARG A 222 8.48 -3.15 16.41
C ARG A 222 9.88 -2.98 17.00
N ALA A 223 10.64 -1.99 16.53
CA ALA A 223 11.96 -1.66 17.07
C ALA A 223 11.86 -1.20 18.53
N LEU A 224 10.88 -0.35 18.86
CA LEU A 224 10.61 0.06 20.25
C LEU A 224 10.21 -1.14 21.12
N PHE A 225 9.31 -2.00 20.63
CA PHE A 225 8.91 -3.21 21.35
C PHE A 225 10.12 -4.08 21.68
N ARG A 226 10.95 -4.35 20.67
CA ARG A 226 12.15 -5.17 20.85
C ARG A 226 13.12 -4.52 21.83
N SER A 227 13.40 -3.23 21.65
CA SER A 227 14.28 -2.44 22.52
C SER A 227 13.84 -2.47 23.98
N TRP A 228 12.54 -2.32 24.25
CA TRP A 228 12.02 -2.21 25.61
C TRP A 228 11.81 -3.56 26.30
N PHE A 229 11.32 -4.58 25.58
CA PHE A 229 10.81 -5.81 26.18
C PHE A 229 11.62 -7.07 25.84
N VAL A 230 12.55 -6.99 24.88
CA VAL A 230 13.37 -8.13 24.43
C VAL A 230 14.84 -7.88 24.71
N ASP A 231 15.39 -6.79 24.18
CA ASP A 231 16.82 -6.45 24.28
C ASP A 231 17.13 -5.59 25.52
N PHE A 232 16.12 -4.98 26.15
CA PHE A 232 16.24 -4.14 27.34
C PHE A 232 17.22 -2.96 27.18
N ASP A 233 17.30 -2.35 26.00
CA ASP A 233 18.27 -1.26 25.70
C ASP A 233 18.22 -0.09 26.70
N PRO A 234 17.05 0.37 27.19
CA PRO A 234 17.03 1.44 28.19
C PRO A 234 17.74 1.07 29.50
N VAL A 235 17.67 -0.21 29.89
CA VAL A 235 18.28 -0.72 31.12
C VAL A 235 19.79 -0.87 30.92
N HIS A 236 20.22 -1.40 29.77
CA HIS A 236 21.64 -1.44 29.39
C HIS A 236 22.26 -0.04 29.35
N ALA A 237 21.60 0.93 28.71
CA ALA A 237 22.08 2.30 28.64
C ALA A 237 22.30 2.88 30.05
N LYS A 238 21.33 2.72 30.96
CA LYS A 238 21.46 3.19 32.34
C LYS A 238 22.55 2.47 33.12
N ALA A 239 22.70 1.17 32.97
CA ALA A 239 23.74 0.38 33.63
C ALA A 239 25.15 0.84 33.23
N GLU A 240 25.30 1.33 31.99
CA GLU A 240 26.54 1.91 31.47
C GLU A 240 26.70 3.41 31.77
N GLY A 241 25.79 4.02 32.53
CA GLY A 241 25.81 5.45 32.85
C GLY A 241 25.45 6.36 31.68
N ARG A 242 24.83 5.82 30.62
CA ARG A 242 24.35 6.56 29.45
C ARG A 242 22.87 6.87 29.59
N ALA A 243 22.42 7.97 28.97
CA ALA A 243 21.00 8.23 28.81
C ALA A 243 20.41 7.25 27.76
N PRO A 244 19.24 6.63 28.02
CA PRO A 244 18.52 5.87 27.01
C PRO A 244 18.23 6.71 25.76
N ALA A 245 18.43 6.12 24.58
CA ALA A 245 18.17 6.79 23.31
C ALA A 245 16.68 6.76 22.95
N HIS A 246 16.24 7.74 22.14
CA HIS A 246 14.91 7.78 21.53
C HIS A 246 13.71 7.72 22.49
N MET A 247 13.87 8.20 23.73
CA MET A 247 12.80 8.32 24.71
C MET A 247 12.96 9.58 25.54
N ASP A 248 11.86 10.15 26.02
CA ASP A 248 11.89 11.32 26.88
C ASP A 248 12.37 10.97 28.30
N PRO A 249 12.83 11.97 29.09
CA PRO A 249 13.34 11.72 30.43
C PRO A 249 12.32 11.08 31.39
N ALA A 250 11.02 11.41 31.28
CA ALA A 250 10.01 10.87 32.18
C ALA A 250 9.81 9.37 31.90
N THR A 251 9.67 8.98 30.64
CA THR A 251 9.61 7.56 30.25
C THR A 251 10.89 6.83 30.65
N ALA A 252 12.06 7.46 30.48
CA ALA A 252 13.33 6.87 30.89
C ALA A 252 13.32 6.50 32.38
N THR A 253 12.71 7.30 33.26
CA THR A 253 12.65 6.99 34.71
C THR A 253 11.92 5.69 35.05
N LEU A 254 11.06 5.18 34.17
CA LEU A 254 10.29 3.95 34.40
C LEU A 254 11.17 2.69 34.34
N PHE A 255 12.33 2.76 33.70
CA PHE A 255 13.25 1.63 33.55
C PHE A 255 14.24 1.56 34.71
N PRO A 256 14.53 0.37 35.26
CA PRO A 256 15.57 0.22 36.28
C PRO A 256 16.96 0.51 35.70
N ALA A 257 17.93 0.76 36.57
CA ALA A 257 19.32 1.06 36.18
C ALA A 257 20.25 -0.17 36.17
N ARG A 258 19.73 -1.35 36.53
CA ARG A 258 20.50 -2.59 36.65
C ARG A 258 19.63 -3.81 36.34
N PHE A 259 20.30 -4.94 36.14
CA PHE A 259 19.69 -6.25 36.00
C PHE A 259 19.73 -7.01 37.33
N GLY A 260 18.75 -7.88 37.54
CA GLY A 260 18.74 -8.87 38.62
C GLY A 260 19.62 -10.09 38.30
N GLU A 261 19.73 -11.01 39.26
CA GLU A 261 20.53 -12.24 39.11
C GLU A 261 19.98 -13.19 38.02
N ASP A 262 18.69 -13.08 37.71
CA ASP A 262 18.01 -13.84 36.66
C ASP A 262 18.22 -13.28 35.25
N GLY A 263 19.01 -12.21 35.11
CA GLY A 263 19.28 -11.54 33.84
C GLY A 263 18.14 -10.65 33.36
N LEU A 264 17.07 -10.49 34.13
CA LEU A 264 15.99 -9.55 33.81
C LEU A 264 16.24 -8.17 34.43
N PRO A 265 15.64 -7.09 33.90
CA PRO A 265 15.69 -5.80 34.55
C PRO A 265 15.18 -5.87 36.00
N GLU A 266 15.84 -5.14 36.92
CA GLU A 266 15.48 -5.19 38.34
C GLU A 266 13.99 -4.88 38.58
N GLY A 267 13.30 -5.78 39.30
CA GLY A 267 11.86 -5.68 39.58
C GLY A 267 10.94 -6.28 38.51
N TRP A 268 11.48 -6.60 37.33
CA TRP A 268 10.73 -7.31 36.30
C TRP A 268 10.68 -8.81 36.63
N ARG A 269 9.70 -9.51 36.05
CA ARG A 269 9.53 -10.96 36.27
C ARG A 269 9.20 -11.65 34.97
N SER A 270 9.67 -12.88 34.78
CA SER A 270 9.17 -13.74 33.70
C SER A 270 7.75 -14.21 34.02
N CYS A 271 6.79 -13.91 33.16
CA CYS A 271 5.40 -14.35 33.27
C CYS A 271 4.94 -14.99 31.96
N PRO A 272 4.00 -15.96 32.00
CA PRO A 272 3.42 -16.51 30.79
C PRO A 272 2.62 -15.44 30.04
N ALA A 273 2.68 -15.47 28.71
CA ALA A 273 1.98 -14.52 27.84
C ALA A 273 0.48 -14.44 28.13
N SER A 274 -0.14 -15.53 28.56
CA SER A 274 -1.55 -15.58 29.00
C SER A 274 -1.92 -14.62 30.14
N ARG A 275 -0.94 -14.14 30.92
CA ARG A 275 -1.13 -13.10 31.94
C ARG A 275 -1.41 -11.73 31.33
N LEU A 276 -0.78 -11.45 30.19
CA LEU A 276 -0.83 -10.16 29.48
C LEU A 276 -1.83 -10.18 28.31
N VAL A 277 -2.05 -11.35 27.73
CA VAL A 277 -2.85 -11.55 26.52
C VAL A 277 -3.90 -12.61 26.78
N GLU A 278 -5.15 -12.27 26.50
CA GLU A 278 -6.24 -13.23 26.40
C GLU A 278 -6.22 -13.90 25.01
N PHE A 279 -6.06 -15.22 25.00
CA PHE A 279 -6.08 -16.03 23.79
C PHE A 279 -7.48 -16.59 23.54
N ASN A 280 -7.97 -16.43 22.31
CA ASN A 280 -9.30 -16.85 21.85
C ASN A 280 -10.44 -16.36 22.79
N PRO A 281 -10.56 -15.03 23.03
CA PRO A 281 -11.64 -14.48 23.84
C PRO A 281 -13.02 -14.92 23.34
N ARG A 282 -13.97 -15.05 24.27
CA ARG A 282 -15.34 -15.43 23.95
C ARG A 282 -16.13 -14.22 23.45
N GLU A 283 -16.74 -14.38 22.29
CA GLU A 283 -17.69 -13.41 21.72
C GLU A 283 -19.01 -14.11 21.37
N ARG A 284 -20.10 -13.32 21.27
CA ARG A 284 -21.43 -13.81 20.92
C ARG A 284 -21.80 -13.36 19.50
N LEU A 285 -22.27 -14.30 18.70
CA LEU A 285 -22.81 -14.05 17.36
C LEU A 285 -23.80 -15.18 17.04
N GLY A 286 -25.02 -14.83 16.63
CA GLY A 286 -26.09 -15.77 16.33
C GLY A 286 -25.85 -16.50 15.00
N LYS A 287 -26.19 -17.79 14.91
CA LYS A 287 -26.10 -18.52 13.64
C LYS A 287 -27.07 -17.89 12.63
N GLY A 288 -26.57 -17.55 11.44
CA GLY A 288 -27.33 -16.84 10.40
C GLY A 288 -27.23 -15.31 10.48
N GLU A 289 -26.70 -14.74 11.57
CA GLU A 289 -26.49 -13.30 11.72
C GLU A 289 -25.43 -12.81 10.73
N VAL A 290 -25.74 -11.76 9.96
CA VAL A 290 -24.80 -11.18 9.00
C VAL A 290 -23.83 -10.26 9.75
N ALA A 291 -22.54 -10.56 9.64
CA ALA A 291 -21.49 -9.84 10.34
C ALA A 291 -20.21 -9.75 9.49
N PRO A 292 -19.27 -8.84 9.86
CA PRO A 292 -17.95 -8.76 9.23
C PRO A 292 -17.22 -10.10 9.24
N TYR A 293 -16.73 -10.52 8.08
CA TYR A 293 -16.03 -11.79 7.88
C TYR A 293 -14.63 -11.60 7.30
N PHE A 294 -13.66 -12.26 7.94
CA PHE A 294 -12.28 -12.40 7.43
C PHE A 294 -11.95 -13.85 7.11
N ASP A 295 -11.54 -14.11 5.87
CA ASP A 295 -10.88 -15.37 5.51
C ASP A 295 -9.36 -15.28 5.78
N MET A 296 -8.65 -16.38 5.55
CA MET A 296 -7.20 -16.41 5.75
C MET A 296 -6.43 -15.45 4.82
N LYS A 297 -7.01 -15.01 3.71
CA LYS A 297 -6.38 -14.06 2.79
C LYS A 297 -6.40 -12.64 3.34
N ALA A 298 -7.39 -12.30 4.17
CA ALA A 298 -7.50 -10.99 4.78
C ALA A 298 -6.35 -10.63 5.75
N LEU A 299 -5.58 -11.63 6.23
CA LEU A 299 -4.37 -11.40 7.02
C LEU A 299 -3.16 -11.22 6.10
N PRO A 300 -2.42 -10.11 6.22
CA PRO A 300 -1.26 -9.85 5.40
C PRO A 300 -0.01 -10.54 5.97
N THR A 301 0.99 -10.76 5.12
CA THR A 301 2.30 -11.29 5.53
C THR A 301 3.23 -10.20 6.06
N SER A 302 2.92 -8.93 5.81
CA SER A 302 3.60 -7.73 6.32
C SER A 302 2.58 -6.62 6.55
N GLY A 303 2.83 -5.66 7.45
CA GLY A 303 1.81 -4.70 7.82
C GLY A 303 0.86 -5.22 8.89
N PRO A 304 0.20 -4.34 9.66
CA PRO A 304 -0.82 -4.74 10.62
C PRO A 304 -2.22 -4.82 10.03
N ARG A 305 -2.47 -4.19 8.88
CA ARG A 305 -3.83 -3.92 8.41
C ARG A 305 -4.50 -5.14 7.76
N THR A 306 -5.75 -5.42 8.13
CA THR A 306 -6.59 -6.41 7.43
C THR A 306 -7.07 -5.88 6.08
N ASP A 307 -7.47 -6.78 5.16
CA ASP A 307 -8.35 -6.41 4.06
C ASP A 307 -9.70 -5.85 4.59
N VAL A 308 -10.46 -5.16 3.74
CA VAL A 308 -11.82 -4.73 4.07
C VAL A 308 -12.71 -5.97 4.32
N PRO A 309 -13.44 -6.04 5.45
CA PRO A 309 -14.29 -7.18 5.75
C PRO A 309 -15.43 -7.32 4.74
N ILE A 310 -15.79 -8.55 4.42
CA ILE A 310 -17.02 -8.83 3.68
C ILE A 310 -18.15 -9.14 4.65
N GLN A 311 -19.38 -8.77 4.31
CA GLN A 311 -20.55 -9.11 5.13
C GLN A 311 -20.99 -10.54 4.83
N ARG A 312 -21.08 -11.40 5.86
CA ARG A 312 -21.44 -12.80 5.68
C ARG A 312 -22.22 -13.34 6.89
N ALA A 313 -23.27 -14.11 6.61
CA ALA A 313 -24.04 -14.82 7.61
C ALA A 313 -23.17 -15.83 8.39
N PHE A 314 -23.14 -15.72 9.71
CA PHE A 314 -22.34 -16.55 10.59
C PHE A 314 -22.77 -18.02 10.52
N THR A 315 -21.79 -18.89 10.28
CA THR A 315 -21.99 -20.34 10.30
C THR A 315 -21.19 -20.98 11.42
N SER A 316 -19.87 -20.96 11.29
CA SER A 316 -18.88 -21.45 12.23
C SER A 316 -17.57 -20.72 11.99
N GLY A 317 -16.79 -20.50 13.04
CA GLY A 317 -15.56 -19.72 12.91
C GLY A 317 -15.14 -19.08 14.22
N THR A 318 -13.93 -18.57 14.22
CA THR A 318 -13.40 -17.78 15.33
C THR A 318 -14.00 -16.39 15.29
N LYS A 319 -14.34 -15.83 16.45
CA LYS A 319 -14.95 -14.51 16.59
C LYS A 319 -13.97 -13.53 17.24
N PHE A 320 -14.10 -12.25 16.90
CA PHE A 320 -13.18 -11.19 17.31
C PHE A 320 -13.88 -9.83 17.21
N ARG A 321 -13.25 -8.77 17.72
CA ARG A 321 -13.70 -7.38 17.61
C ARG A 321 -12.53 -6.46 17.26
N ASN A 322 -12.80 -5.17 17.03
CA ASN A 322 -11.73 -4.17 16.87
C ASN A 322 -10.78 -4.16 18.09
N GLY A 323 -9.49 -4.01 17.82
CA GLY A 323 -8.42 -4.08 18.82
C GLY A 323 -7.87 -5.49 19.06
N ASP A 324 -8.50 -6.53 18.51
CA ASP A 324 -7.94 -7.89 18.56
C ASP A 324 -6.85 -8.06 17.50
N VAL A 325 -5.86 -8.89 17.81
CA VAL A 325 -4.85 -9.34 16.85
C VAL A 325 -5.18 -10.76 16.40
N LEU A 326 -5.21 -10.97 15.08
CA LEU A 326 -5.41 -12.27 14.46
C LEU A 326 -4.08 -12.84 14.00
N LEU A 327 -3.71 -13.99 14.54
CA LEU A 327 -2.51 -14.75 14.16
C LEU A 327 -2.93 -16.05 13.47
N ALA A 328 -2.32 -16.36 12.32
CA ALA A 328 -2.58 -17.64 11.67
C ALA A 328 -2.09 -18.82 12.54
N ARG A 329 -2.91 -19.87 12.65
CA ARG A 329 -2.59 -21.09 13.42
C ARG A 329 -1.88 -22.15 12.58
N ILE A 330 -2.02 -22.12 11.25
CA ILE A 330 -1.73 -23.26 10.37
C ILE A 330 -0.57 -23.01 9.39
N THR A 331 0.17 -24.06 9.03
CA THR A 331 1.14 -24.07 7.93
C THR A 331 0.48 -23.85 6.56
N PRO A 332 1.11 -23.12 5.61
CA PRO A 332 2.31 -22.30 5.77
C PRO A 332 1.97 -20.86 6.21
N CYS A 333 0.73 -20.58 6.62
CA CYS A 333 0.26 -19.22 6.86
C CYS A 333 1.00 -18.54 8.03
N LEU A 334 1.22 -19.25 9.14
CA LEU A 334 1.99 -18.71 10.27
C LEU A 334 3.47 -18.50 9.90
N GLU A 335 4.06 -19.47 9.21
CA GLU A 335 5.47 -19.44 8.79
C GLU A 335 5.72 -18.21 7.89
N ASN A 336 4.77 -17.92 6.99
CA ASN A 336 4.77 -16.72 6.15
C ASN A 336 4.44 -15.42 6.90
N GLY A 337 4.17 -15.46 8.21
CA GLY A 337 3.95 -14.29 9.05
C GLY A 337 2.56 -13.67 8.90
N LYS A 338 1.52 -14.45 8.59
CA LYS A 338 0.16 -13.94 8.50
C LYS A 338 -0.36 -13.51 9.87
N THR A 339 -0.38 -12.20 10.07
CA THR A 339 -0.79 -11.54 11.33
C THR A 339 -1.42 -10.18 11.01
N ALA A 340 -2.53 -9.86 11.66
CA ALA A 340 -3.20 -8.55 11.51
C ALA A 340 -3.74 -8.02 12.84
N LEU A 341 -3.75 -6.71 12.99
CA LEU A 341 -4.54 -5.97 13.97
C LEU A 341 -5.90 -5.63 13.34
N VAL A 342 -6.99 -5.96 14.02
CA VAL A 342 -8.35 -5.66 13.55
C VAL A 342 -8.71 -4.23 13.93
N ASP A 343 -8.81 -3.33 12.95
CA ASP A 343 -9.12 -1.91 13.15
C ASP A 343 -10.21 -1.37 12.21
N ALA A 344 -10.67 -2.18 11.25
CA ALA A 344 -11.52 -1.75 10.14
C ALA A 344 -12.95 -2.30 10.18
N MET A 345 -13.49 -2.63 11.37
CA MET A 345 -14.89 -3.01 11.54
C MET A 345 -15.72 -1.86 12.13
N PRO A 346 -17.06 -1.87 11.94
CA PRO A 346 -17.93 -0.91 12.64
C PRO A 346 -17.74 -0.97 14.15
N GLU A 347 -17.91 0.16 14.82
CA GLU A 347 -17.76 0.26 16.27
C GLU A 347 -18.69 -0.72 16.98
N SER A 348 -18.17 -1.40 18.00
CA SER A 348 -18.88 -2.46 18.76
C SER A 348 -19.33 -3.69 17.97
N ALA A 349 -18.96 -3.84 16.69
CA ALA A 349 -19.27 -5.04 15.92
C ALA A 349 -18.43 -6.24 16.35
N VAL A 350 -19.06 -7.41 16.39
CA VAL A 350 -18.38 -8.70 16.47
C VAL A 350 -18.16 -9.22 15.05
N GLY A 351 -16.91 -9.40 14.67
CA GLY A 351 -16.51 -10.08 13.45
C GLY A 351 -16.30 -11.57 13.67
N TRP A 352 -16.27 -12.32 12.57
CA TRP A 352 -15.92 -13.73 12.58
C TRP A 352 -15.04 -14.12 11.40
N GLY A 353 -14.41 -15.29 11.45
CA GLY A 353 -13.46 -15.67 10.42
C GLY A 353 -13.06 -17.13 10.44
N SER A 354 -11.95 -17.42 9.79
CA SER A 354 -11.36 -18.76 9.77
C SER A 354 -11.22 -19.36 11.17
N THR A 355 -11.50 -20.66 11.32
CA THR A 355 -11.19 -21.42 12.54
C THR A 355 -9.68 -21.56 12.77
N GLU A 356 -8.88 -21.24 11.75
CA GLU A 356 -7.42 -21.27 11.78
C GLU A 356 -6.80 -19.96 12.27
N PHE A 357 -7.59 -19.11 12.95
CA PHE A 357 -7.08 -17.95 13.67
C PHE A 357 -6.90 -18.26 15.14
N ILE A 358 -5.77 -17.79 15.70
CA ILE A 358 -5.61 -17.50 17.11
C ILE A 358 -5.95 -16.01 17.28
N VAL A 359 -6.93 -15.71 18.12
CA VAL A 359 -7.28 -14.32 18.46
C VAL A 359 -6.53 -13.95 19.72
N MET A 360 -5.86 -12.81 19.72
CA MET A 360 -5.04 -12.32 20.83
C MET A 360 -5.55 -10.93 21.24
N ARG A 361 -5.86 -10.76 22.52
CA ARG A 361 -6.41 -9.51 23.08
C ARG A 361 -5.62 -9.08 24.31
N GLY A 362 -5.17 -7.82 24.35
CA GLY A 362 -4.44 -7.29 25.51
C GLY A 362 -5.32 -7.26 26.76
N ARG A 363 -4.73 -7.56 27.93
CA ARG A 363 -5.35 -7.41 29.25
C ARG A 363 -4.85 -6.14 29.93
N GLY A 364 -5.73 -5.45 30.65
CA GLY A 364 -5.36 -4.28 31.46
C GLY A 364 -4.72 -3.16 30.62
N HIS A 365 -3.48 -2.82 30.94
CA HIS A 365 -2.71 -1.75 30.28
C HIS A 365 -1.99 -2.19 29.00
N VAL A 366 -2.10 -3.47 28.60
CA VAL A 366 -1.47 -3.99 27.39
C VAL A 366 -2.24 -3.52 26.14
N SER A 367 -1.61 -2.66 25.35
CA SER A 367 -2.23 -2.09 24.15
C SER A 367 -2.33 -3.10 23.00
N PRO A 368 -3.28 -2.93 22.06
CA PRO A 368 -3.33 -3.73 20.83
C PRO A 368 -2.02 -3.69 20.02
N GLY A 369 -1.33 -2.55 20.01
CA GLY A 369 -0.03 -2.38 19.37
C GLY A 369 1.05 -3.28 19.99
N PHE A 370 1.06 -3.42 21.32
CA PHE A 370 1.95 -4.36 22.01
C PHE A 370 1.66 -5.80 21.59
N VAL A 371 0.39 -6.21 21.60
CA VAL A 371 -0.02 -7.57 21.23
C VAL A 371 0.36 -7.87 19.78
N TYR A 372 0.22 -6.88 18.89
CA TYR A 372 0.63 -7.01 17.50
C TYR A 372 2.14 -7.20 17.38
N CYS A 373 2.94 -6.39 18.08
CA CYS A 373 4.39 -6.50 18.07
C CYS A 373 4.85 -7.86 18.62
N LEU A 374 4.24 -8.34 19.71
CA LEU A 374 4.48 -9.69 20.24
C LEU A 374 4.15 -10.78 19.21
N ALA A 375 3.00 -10.70 18.53
CA ALA A 375 2.62 -11.68 17.50
C ALA A 375 3.54 -11.66 16.26
N ARG A 376 4.33 -10.59 16.10
CA ARG A 376 5.34 -10.38 15.04
C ARG A 376 6.78 -10.58 15.53
N ASP A 377 6.99 -10.83 16.81
CA ASP A 377 8.30 -11.08 17.40
C ASP A 377 8.82 -12.45 16.96
N ASP A 378 10.12 -12.53 16.65
CA ASP A 378 10.72 -13.74 16.12
C ASP A 378 10.74 -14.86 17.17
N GLY A 379 11.05 -14.54 18.43
CA GLY A 379 11.05 -15.53 19.52
C GLY A 379 9.66 -16.12 19.77
N PHE A 380 8.62 -15.27 19.80
CA PHE A 380 7.24 -15.74 19.94
C PHE A 380 6.78 -16.60 18.75
N ARG A 381 7.11 -16.17 17.52
CA ARG A 381 6.75 -16.90 16.29
C ARG A 381 7.47 -18.23 16.19
N GLU A 382 8.76 -18.29 16.51
CA GLU A 382 9.53 -19.52 16.54
C GLU A 382 8.96 -20.51 17.55
N CYS A 383 8.59 -20.04 18.75
CA CYS A 383 7.92 -20.87 19.75
C CYS A 383 6.61 -21.46 19.21
N ALA A 384 5.80 -20.64 18.53
CA ALA A 384 4.55 -21.08 17.92
C ALA A 384 4.79 -22.10 16.80
N ILE A 385 5.73 -21.84 15.89
CA ILE A 385 6.07 -22.71 14.76
C ILE A 385 6.61 -24.06 15.25
N GLN A 386 7.50 -24.07 16.24
CA GLN A 386 8.05 -25.30 16.82
C GLN A 386 6.99 -26.15 17.54
N SER A 387 5.88 -25.54 17.99
CA SER A 387 4.78 -26.28 18.60
C SER A 387 3.87 -26.99 17.62
N MET A 388 4.04 -26.76 16.31
CA MET A 388 3.09 -27.22 15.32
C MET A 388 3.02 -28.74 15.20
N VAL A 389 1.81 -29.29 15.22
CA VAL A 389 1.56 -30.73 15.00
C VAL A 389 0.51 -30.97 13.93
N GLY A 390 0.55 -32.15 13.30
CA GLY A 390 -0.41 -32.56 12.29
C GLY A 390 0.26 -33.17 11.06
N SER A 391 -0.53 -33.44 10.02
CA SER A 391 -0.02 -33.96 8.76
C SER A 391 0.78 -32.90 7.99
N SER A 392 1.74 -33.36 7.18
CA SER A 392 2.60 -32.50 6.35
C SER A 392 1.76 -31.52 5.52
N GLY A 393 2.08 -30.22 5.61
CA GLY A 393 1.35 -29.13 4.95
C GLY A 393 0.07 -28.66 5.65
N ARG A 394 -0.34 -29.27 6.77
CA ARG A 394 -1.50 -28.86 7.60
C ARG A 394 -1.22 -29.01 9.09
N GLN A 395 -0.07 -28.52 9.54
CA GLN A 395 0.28 -28.50 10.96
C GLN A 395 -0.30 -27.27 11.65
N ARG A 396 -0.62 -27.37 12.93
CA ARG A 396 -1.29 -26.32 13.72
C ARG A 396 -0.56 -26.08 15.03
N VAL A 397 -0.44 -24.80 15.40
CA VAL A 397 0.06 -24.35 16.70
C VAL A 397 -0.77 -24.96 17.83
N GLN A 398 -0.09 -25.41 18.87
CA GLN A 398 -0.70 -25.79 20.13
C GLN A 398 -0.91 -24.54 20.99
N ASN A 399 -2.17 -24.17 21.25
CA ASN A 399 -2.50 -22.93 21.98
C ASN A 399 -1.77 -22.81 23.33
N GLU A 400 -1.67 -23.92 24.08
CA GLU A 400 -0.97 -23.95 25.38
C GLU A 400 0.49 -23.46 25.27
N ARG A 401 1.16 -23.73 24.15
CA ARG A 401 2.57 -23.33 23.95
C ARG A 401 2.73 -21.83 23.79
N VAL A 402 1.80 -21.16 23.09
CA VAL A 402 1.82 -19.69 22.98
C VAL A 402 1.28 -19.00 24.23
N GLU A 403 0.35 -19.64 24.95
CA GLU A 403 -0.19 -19.13 26.21
C GLU A 403 0.84 -19.16 27.35
N THR A 404 1.75 -20.14 27.34
CA THR A 404 2.82 -20.33 28.34
C THR A 404 4.15 -19.71 27.94
N TYR A 405 4.23 -19.04 26.79
CA TYR A 405 5.45 -18.34 26.36
C TYR A 405 5.90 -17.33 27.42
N GLY A 406 7.12 -17.48 27.91
CA GLY A 406 7.66 -16.65 28.98
C GLY A 406 8.07 -15.27 28.46
N MET A 407 7.59 -14.22 29.12
CA MET A 407 7.89 -12.83 28.77
C MET A 407 8.36 -12.05 29.99
N ALA A 408 9.41 -11.25 29.79
CA ALA A 408 9.84 -10.26 30.76
C ALA A 408 8.72 -9.22 30.95
N THR A 409 8.20 -9.14 32.16
CA THR A 409 7.01 -8.34 32.48
C THR A 409 7.38 -7.20 33.45
N PRO A 410 7.33 -5.93 33.01
CA PRO A 410 7.48 -4.76 33.87
C PRO A 410 6.23 -4.45 34.70
N ASP A 411 6.29 -3.34 35.44
CA ASP A 411 5.10 -2.69 35.99
C ASP A 411 4.23 -2.03 34.89
N ASP A 412 2.95 -1.83 35.22
CA ASP A 412 1.93 -1.35 34.29
C ASP A 412 2.24 0.01 33.65
N ARG A 413 3.08 0.84 34.28
CA ARG A 413 3.43 2.16 33.74
C ARG A 413 4.31 2.05 32.50
N VAL A 414 5.15 1.02 32.39
CA VAL A 414 5.95 0.78 31.18
C VAL A 414 5.04 0.39 30.00
N PHE A 415 4.02 -0.44 30.24
CA PHE A 415 3.03 -0.76 29.20
C PHE A 415 2.21 0.46 28.78
N ALA A 416 1.80 1.30 29.74
CA ALA A 416 1.09 2.53 29.47
C ALA A 416 1.95 3.51 28.63
N ALA A 417 3.21 3.72 29.01
CA ALA A 417 4.12 4.57 28.25
C ALA A 417 4.37 4.02 26.82
N PHE A 418 4.51 2.71 26.67
CA PHE A 418 4.63 2.09 25.35
C PHE A 418 3.39 2.32 24.49
N ALA A 419 2.20 2.27 25.11
CA ALA A 419 0.94 2.55 24.43
C ALA A 419 0.82 4.01 24.00
N GLU A 420 1.29 4.96 24.82
CA GLU A 420 1.32 6.39 24.47
C GLU A 420 2.25 6.68 23.29
N GLU A 421 3.41 6.01 23.24
CA GLU A 421 4.38 6.18 22.14
C GLU A 421 3.93 5.52 20.84
N THR A 422 3.40 4.30 20.90
CA THR A 422 3.06 3.50 19.70
C THR A 422 1.62 3.67 19.24
N GLY A 423 0.70 4.06 20.12
CA GLY A 423 -0.71 4.26 19.81
C GLY A 423 -0.95 5.22 18.62
N PRO A 424 -0.34 6.42 18.61
CA PRO A 424 -0.43 7.34 17.47
C PRO A 424 0.11 6.75 16.16
N GLN A 425 1.13 5.89 16.23
CA GLN A 425 1.72 5.24 15.05
C GLN A 425 0.71 4.25 14.44
N PHE A 426 0.10 3.37 15.23
CA PHE A 426 -0.94 2.44 14.75
C PHE A 426 -2.20 3.16 14.28
N ALA A 427 -2.63 4.22 14.96
CA ALA A 427 -3.75 5.05 14.51
C ALA A 427 -3.48 5.67 13.13
N LEU A 428 -2.26 6.20 12.92
CA LEU A 428 -1.85 6.74 11.63
C LEU A 428 -1.74 5.65 10.54
N ILE A 429 -1.29 4.43 10.89
CA ILE A 429 -1.29 3.30 9.96
C ILE A 429 -2.71 3.00 9.47
N GLY A 430 -3.69 2.94 10.38
CA GLY A 430 -5.10 2.73 10.05
C GLY A 430 -5.67 3.84 9.16
N ALA A 431 -5.43 5.10 9.52
CA ALA A 431 -5.86 6.27 8.75
C ALA A 431 -5.26 6.31 7.33
N ASN A 432 -3.96 6.06 7.21
CA ASN A 432 -3.27 5.94 5.92
C ASN A 432 -3.85 4.79 5.08
N GLY A 433 -4.21 3.67 5.71
CA GLY A 433 -4.86 2.53 5.07
C GLY A 433 -6.23 2.88 4.50
N ALA A 434 -7.07 3.58 5.26
CA ALA A 434 -8.35 4.08 4.77
C ALA A 434 -8.15 5.04 3.58
N GLN A 435 -7.18 5.96 3.67
CA GLN A 435 -6.85 6.87 2.57
C GLN A 435 -6.36 6.13 1.32
N ILE A 436 -5.56 5.06 1.47
CA ILE A 436 -5.14 4.20 0.35
C ILE A 436 -6.35 3.61 -0.36
N ASP A 437 -7.33 3.09 0.38
CA ASP A 437 -8.54 2.49 -0.21
C ASP A 437 -9.37 3.53 -0.97
N THR A 438 -9.57 4.72 -0.41
CA THR A 438 -10.28 5.83 -1.07
C THR A 438 -9.58 6.26 -2.35
N LEU A 439 -8.25 6.44 -2.31
CA LEU A 439 -7.47 6.87 -3.48
C LEU A 439 -7.47 5.80 -4.58
N ALA A 440 -7.37 4.53 -4.20
CA ALA A 440 -7.49 3.40 -5.10
C ALA A 440 -8.84 3.39 -5.82
N ALA A 441 -9.95 3.51 -5.06
CA ALA A 441 -11.30 3.53 -5.62
C ALA A 441 -11.52 4.72 -6.56
N LEU A 442 -11.00 5.90 -6.21
CA LEU A 442 -11.06 7.07 -7.09
C LEU A 442 -10.28 6.82 -8.39
N ARG A 443 -9.03 6.36 -8.29
CA ARG A 443 -8.19 6.08 -9.47
C ARG A 443 -8.89 5.11 -10.41
N ASP A 444 -9.44 4.03 -9.87
CA ASP A 444 -10.14 3.01 -10.64
C ASP A 444 -11.43 3.54 -11.27
N THR A 445 -12.08 4.54 -10.64
CA THR A 445 -13.25 5.26 -11.20
C THR A 445 -12.86 6.26 -12.29
N LEU A 446 -11.75 6.98 -12.12
CA LEU A 446 -11.29 8.01 -13.06
C LEU A 446 -10.64 7.43 -14.31
N LEU A 447 -9.91 6.32 -14.17
CA LEU A 447 -9.20 5.68 -15.27
C LEU A 447 -10.09 5.47 -16.52
N PRO A 448 -11.25 4.79 -16.46
CA PRO A 448 -12.07 4.58 -17.65
C PRO A 448 -12.58 5.90 -18.25
N LYS A 449 -12.95 6.88 -17.41
CA LYS A 449 -13.48 8.18 -17.85
C LYS A 449 -12.44 9.05 -18.55
N LEU A 450 -11.19 9.01 -18.08
CA LEU A 450 -10.06 9.70 -18.70
C LEU A 450 -9.65 9.02 -20.00
N MET A 451 -9.74 7.69 -20.08
CA MET A 451 -9.41 6.93 -21.29
C MET A 451 -10.50 6.99 -22.37
N SER A 452 -11.77 7.17 -21.99
CA SER A 452 -12.88 7.35 -22.93
C SER A 452 -13.07 8.80 -23.39
N GLY A 453 -12.38 9.75 -22.74
CA GLY A 453 -12.50 11.19 -22.93
C GLY A 453 -13.84 11.78 -22.47
N GLU A 454 -14.58 11.06 -21.63
CA GLU A 454 -15.80 11.57 -20.96
C GLU A 454 -15.48 12.68 -19.97
N VAL A 455 -14.31 12.64 -19.35
CA VAL A 455 -13.80 13.69 -18.48
C VAL A 455 -12.66 14.39 -19.20
N ARG A 456 -13.00 15.43 -19.97
CA ARG A 456 -12.05 16.46 -20.46
C ARG A 456 -11.98 17.67 -19.55
N GLU A 457 -12.85 17.71 -18.52
CA GLU A 457 -12.85 18.79 -17.55
C GLU A 457 -11.51 18.83 -16.83
N ARG A 458 -11.01 20.05 -16.68
CA ARG A 458 -9.75 20.36 -16.06
C ARG A 458 -9.83 20.01 -14.58
N LEU A 459 -9.41 18.79 -14.25
CA LEU A 459 -9.04 18.40 -12.89
C LEU A 459 -7.74 19.13 -12.54
N ASP A 460 -7.84 20.43 -12.25
CA ASP A 460 -6.68 21.28 -12.04
C ASP A 460 -5.98 20.98 -10.70
N LEU A 461 -6.76 20.65 -9.67
CA LEU A 461 -6.24 20.25 -8.36
C LEU A 461 -7.10 19.16 -7.71
N LEU A 462 -6.43 18.10 -7.25
CA LEU A 462 -6.97 17.14 -6.30
C LEU A 462 -6.39 17.47 -4.94
N ALA A 463 -7.25 17.63 -3.93
CA ALA A 463 -6.83 18.05 -2.62
C ALA A 463 -7.57 17.28 -1.52
N PHE A 464 -7.07 17.33 -0.29
CA PHE A 464 -7.77 16.74 0.87
C PHE A 464 -8.26 17.85 1.80
N ASP A 465 -9.49 17.75 2.27
CA ASP A 465 -10.02 18.66 3.29
C ASP A 465 -9.45 18.33 4.69
N LYS A 466 -9.92 19.06 5.70
CA LYS A 466 -9.41 18.94 7.07
C LYS A 466 -9.74 17.60 7.71
N GLU A 467 -10.78 16.95 7.19
CA GLU A 467 -11.29 15.65 7.59
C GLU A 467 -10.64 14.51 6.77
N GLY A 468 -9.69 14.85 5.88
CA GLY A 468 -8.97 13.89 5.05
C GLY A 468 -9.78 13.37 3.87
N GLN A 469 -10.93 13.97 3.56
CA GLN A 469 -11.74 13.63 2.40
C GLN A 469 -11.20 14.30 1.14
N LEU A 470 -11.31 13.60 0.02
CA LEU A 470 -10.82 14.10 -1.25
C LEU A 470 -11.79 15.13 -1.83
N VAL A 471 -11.27 16.30 -2.19
CA VAL A 471 -11.96 17.39 -2.85
C VAL A 471 -11.32 17.66 -4.22
N VAL A 472 -12.16 17.79 -5.24
CA VAL A 472 -11.74 18.27 -6.56
C VAL A 472 -11.85 19.79 -6.58
N ILE A 473 -10.76 20.46 -6.93
CA ILE A 473 -10.72 21.91 -7.11
C ILE A 473 -10.51 22.17 -8.60
N GLU A 474 -11.51 22.79 -9.21
CA GLU A 474 -11.38 23.39 -10.54
C GLU A 474 -10.67 24.74 -10.40
N ASN A 475 -9.49 24.90 -11.01
CA ASN A 475 -8.86 26.21 -11.11
C ASN A 475 -9.55 26.95 -12.25
N LYS A 476 -10.43 27.89 -11.89
CA LYS A 476 -10.88 28.88 -12.87
C LYS A 476 -9.67 29.70 -13.30
N LEU A 477 -9.25 29.56 -14.55
CA LEU A 477 -8.34 30.53 -15.17
C LEU A 477 -8.96 31.93 -15.08
N ASP A 478 -8.13 32.95 -14.92
CA ASP A 478 -8.56 34.31 -15.23
C ASP A 478 -8.74 34.48 -16.76
N ASP A 479 -9.33 35.59 -17.17
CA ASP A 479 -9.62 35.92 -18.57
C ASP A 479 -8.35 35.98 -19.46
N THR A 480 -7.16 35.87 -18.88
CA THR A 480 -5.86 35.88 -19.56
C THR A 480 -5.21 34.50 -19.70
N GLY A 481 -5.84 33.44 -19.16
CA GLY A 481 -5.40 32.07 -19.29
C GLY A 481 -4.20 31.70 -18.41
N ARG A 482 -3.88 32.48 -17.37
CA ARG A 482 -2.80 32.17 -16.41
C ARG A 482 -3.32 31.36 -15.23
N ASP A 483 -2.48 30.42 -14.80
CA ASP A 483 -2.74 29.51 -13.66
C ASP A 483 -2.79 30.29 -12.35
N VAL A 484 -3.90 30.19 -11.61
CA VAL A 484 -4.04 30.84 -10.31
C VAL A 484 -3.38 29.96 -9.24
N VAL A 485 -2.06 30.03 -9.18
CA VAL A 485 -1.23 29.51 -8.05
C VAL A 485 -1.83 29.91 -6.68
N TRP A 486 -2.55 31.04 -6.65
CA TRP A 486 -3.29 31.54 -5.49
C TRP A 486 -4.42 30.65 -4.97
N GLN A 487 -5.05 29.82 -5.79
CA GLN A 487 -6.12 28.90 -5.34
C GLN A 487 -5.53 27.68 -4.63
N ALA A 488 -4.44 27.12 -5.15
CA ALA A 488 -3.65 26.10 -4.46
C ALA A 488 -3.10 26.61 -3.13
N LEU A 489 -2.58 27.85 -3.09
CA LEU A 489 -2.11 28.50 -1.86
C LEU A 489 -3.25 28.81 -0.88
N LYS A 490 -4.42 29.26 -1.35
CA LYS A 490 -5.61 29.46 -0.51
C LYS A 490 -6.09 28.16 0.11
N TYR A 491 -6.11 27.08 -0.66
CA TYR A 491 -6.50 25.77 -0.15
C TYR A 491 -5.44 25.21 0.80
N ALA A 492 -4.16 25.26 0.44
CA ALA A 492 -3.07 24.91 1.35
C ALA A 492 -3.15 25.70 2.66
N ALA A 493 -3.46 27.00 2.62
CA ALA A 493 -3.66 27.84 3.81
C ALA A 493 -4.98 27.55 4.56
N TYR A 494 -6.00 27.03 3.88
CA TYR A 494 -7.26 26.62 4.50
C TYR A 494 -7.12 25.30 5.26
N VAL A 495 -6.36 24.35 4.70
CA VAL A 495 -6.18 22.99 5.25
C VAL A 495 -5.01 22.93 6.23
N SER A 496 -3.95 23.67 5.99
CA SER A 496 -2.85 23.77 6.95
C SER A 496 -3.27 24.67 8.12
N THR A 497 -2.93 24.27 9.34
CA THR A 497 -3.04 25.08 10.57
C THR A 497 -1.69 25.70 10.97
N PRO A 498 -0.94 26.41 10.09
CA PRO A 498 0.22 27.12 10.56
C PRO A 498 -0.25 28.26 11.47
N PRO A 499 0.34 28.42 12.66
CA PRO A 499 0.12 29.59 13.50
C PRO A 499 0.34 30.86 12.67
N ARG A 500 -0.43 31.92 12.90
CA ARG A 500 -0.40 33.18 12.14
C ARG A 500 1.02 33.73 11.94
N GLN A 501 1.90 33.53 12.92
CA GLN A 501 3.33 33.89 12.85
C GLN A 501 4.12 33.15 11.75
N ARG A 502 3.83 31.86 11.52
CA ARG A 502 4.53 31.05 10.51
C ARG A 502 4.10 31.41 9.08
N ILE A 503 2.84 31.79 8.89
CA ILE A 503 2.35 32.36 7.62
C ILE A 503 3.08 33.67 7.31
N VAL A 504 3.21 34.56 8.30
CA VAL A 504 3.91 35.84 8.16
C VAL A 504 5.40 35.63 7.82
N GLN A 505 6.07 34.70 8.49
CA GLN A 505 7.48 34.37 8.20
C GLN A 505 7.68 33.82 6.78
N ILE A 506 6.81 32.92 6.32
CA ILE A 506 6.86 32.37 4.96
C ILE A 506 6.66 33.49 3.93
N PHE A 507 5.67 34.36 4.14
CA PHE A 507 5.42 35.51 3.26
C PHE A 507 6.59 36.49 3.22
N GLN A 508 7.20 36.78 4.37
CA GLN A 508 8.38 37.65 4.46
C GLN A 508 9.57 37.05 3.69
N SER A 509 9.76 35.73 3.79
CA SER A 509 10.82 35.03 3.07
C SER A 509 10.62 35.03 1.55
N CYS A 510 9.39 34.85 1.06
CA CYS A 510 9.08 34.88 -0.37
C CYS A 510 9.20 36.28 -0.99
N LEU A 511 9.06 37.34 -0.20
CA LEU A 511 9.19 38.73 -0.65
C LEU A 511 10.63 39.25 -0.58
N GLY A 512 11.60 38.44 -0.12
CA GLY A 512 12.99 38.86 0.03
C GLY A 512 13.21 39.95 1.09
N LEU A 513 12.25 40.17 1.97
CA LEU A 513 12.33 41.17 3.04
C LEU A 513 12.95 40.50 4.27
N GLY A 514 14.18 40.88 4.60
CA GLY A 514 14.83 40.51 5.85
C GLY A 514 13.96 40.87 7.06
N ALA A 515 14.00 40.01 8.08
CA ALA A 515 13.11 40.06 9.23
C ALA A 515 13.09 41.43 9.93
N SER A 516 12.00 42.19 9.78
CA SER A 516 11.49 43.19 10.74
C SER A 516 10.36 44.02 10.13
N LEU A 517 9.10 43.59 10.31
CA LEU A 517 7.96 44.51 10.36
C LEU A 517 7.02 44.05 11.48
N SER A 518 6.87 44.90 12.51
CA SER A 518 6.03 44.67 13.67
C SER A 518 4.53 44.62 13.30
N PRO A 519 3.69 43.89 14.06
CA PRO A 519 2.31 43.62 13.70
C PRO A 519 1.42 44.83 14.05
N LYS A 520 1.43 45.86 13.21
CA LYS A 520 0.34 46.84 13.14
C LYS A 520 -0.01 47.08 11.68
N LEU A 521 -0.98 46.31 11.19
CA LEU A 521 -1.73 46.69 9.99
C LEU A 521 -2.94 47.48 10.48
N ASP A 522 -2.91 48.80 10.32
CA ASP A 522 -4.11 49.64 10.41
C ASP A 522 -4.96 49.37 9.16
N LEU A 523 -6.10 48.72 9.33
CA LEU A 523 -7.10 48.59 8.28
C LEU A 523 -8.06 49.79 8.36
N PRO A 524 -8.46 50.39 7.22
CA PRO A 524 -9.44 51.47 7.22
C PRO A 524 -10.80 50.95 7.72
N GLY A 525 -11.42 51.71 8.63
CA GLY A 525 -12.68 51.36 9.28
C GLY A 525 -13.86 51.11 8.32
N PRO A 526 -14.92 50.45 8.81
CA PRO A 526 -16.05 50.02 7.97
C PRO A 526 -16.76 51.22 7.34
N LYS A 527 -16.97 51.16 6.02
CA LYS A 527 -17.78 52.15 5.29
C LYS A 527 -19.25 52.07 5.75
N PRO A 528 -19.94 53.22 5.92
CA PRO A 528 -21.33 53.23 6.35
C PRO A 528 -22.27 52.61 5.30
N LYS A 529 -23.31 51.91 5.79
CA LYS A 529 -24.37 51.27 5.01
C LYS A 529 -25.10 52.31 4.14
N ARG A 530 -25.24 52.04 2.84
CA ARG A 530 -26.16 52.78 1.96
C ARG A 530 -27.61 52.51 2.41
N ALA A 531 -28.34 53.59 2.67
CA ALA A 531 -29.78 53.58 2.92
C ALA A 531 -30.54 53.06 1.68
N GLY A 532 -31.66 52.40 1.95
CA GLY A 532 -32.56 51.85 0.94
C GLY A 532 -33.17 52.93 0.04
N ILE A 533 -33.43 52.52 -1.20
CA ILE A 533 -34.29 53.25 -2.14
C ILE A 533 -35.68 52.64 -1.97
N GLU A 534 -36.60 53.42 -1.38
CA GLU A 534 -38.04 53.23 -1.54
C GLU A 534 -38.52 53.92 -2.83
N ALA A 535 -39.67 53.48 -3.31
CA ALA A 535 -40.29 53.72 -4.60
C ALA A 535 -40.53 55.21 -4.97
N GLY A 536 -40.51 55.44 -6.28
CA GLY A 536 -40.90 56.65 -7.00
C GLY A 536 -40.67 56.47 -8.49
#